data_AF-A0A9D5NC24-F1
#
_entry.id   AF-A0A9D5NC24-F1
#
_cell.length_a   1.000
_cell.length_b   1.000
_cell.length_c   1.000
_cell.angle_alpha   90.00
_cell.angle_beta   90.00
_cell.angle_gamma   90.00
#
_symmetry.space_group_name_H-M   'P 1'
#
loop_
_entity.id
_entity.type
_entity.pdbx_description
1 polymer ?
#
loop_
_entity_poly.entity_id
_entity_poly.type
_entity_poly.pdbx_seq_one_letter_code
_entity_poly.pdbx_strand_id
1 'polypeptide(L)'
;MNYELVKFVNGSLELEVNVSPTEETIWMDKDQIGLLFGRDRTVISRHIKNLFSDHELDKNQVCAKNARTGTDGKSYIIDYYNLDVIIAIGYRVKSPNASIFRKWASNVLREYLLKGYVINENRSLLTNENYLNLINKVNFIDNRLIKLENEKNYFPTTIIVEDNKVFDAVAYLSDIISKAKESIVLIDLYSDLKTLNTLKVKSKNVYLHIITSSKNKITEFDATSFNNEYGSLAISINDSYHDRYLIIDNLIFYHLGTSINYLGKKFSQIDKIEDDDVKELLRKRIDEQKQKGCWSHN
;
A
#
# COMPACT_ATOMS: atom_id res chain seq x y z
N MET A 1 4.75 -5.20 -32.99
CA MET A 1 4.26 -5.61 -31.66
C MET A 1 4.91 -6.95 -31.34
N ASN A 2 5.70 -7.01 -30.27
CA ASN A 2 6.33 -8.27 -29.84
C ASN A 2 5.34 -8.99 -28.94
N TYR A 3 4.58 -9.92 -29.50
CA TYR A 3 3.76 -10.84 -28.71
C TYR A 3 4.66 -11.96 -28.18
N GLU A 4 4.54 -12.26 -26.89
CA GLU A 4 5.19 -13.41 -26.29
C GLU A 4 4.27 -14.62 -26.42
N LEU A 5 4.75 -15.69 -27.05
CA LEU A 5 4.00 -16.94 -27.13
C LEU A 5 4.18 -17.71 -25.82
N VAL A 6 3.09 -17.89 -25.08
CA VAL A 6 3.08 -18.60 -23.80
C VAL A 6 2.26 -19.87 -23.93
N LYS A 7 2.76 -20.97 -23.37
CA LYS A 7 2.02 -22.24 -23.32
C LYS A 7 1.15 -22.29 -22.07
N PHE A 8 -0.17 -22.32 -22.24
CA PHE A 8 -1.15 -22.58 -21.19
C PHE A 8 -1.35 -24.09 -21.03
N VAL A 9 -1.11 -24.59 -19.82
CA VAL A 9 -1.27 -26.02 -19.47
C VAL A 9 -2.27 -26.16 -18.34
N ASN A 10 -3.32 -26.97 -18.54
CA ASN A 10 -4.30 -27.31 -17.51
C ASN A 10 -4.70 -28.78 -17.62
N GLY A 11 -4.11 -29.63 -16.78
CA GLY A 11 -4.24 -31.09 -16.92
C GLY A 11 -3.61 -31.56 -18.22
N SER A 12 -4.40 -32.23 -19.08
CA SER A 12 -3.97 -32.68 -20.41
C SER A 12 -4.14 -31.64 -21.52
N LEU A 13 -4.73 -30.48 -21.23
CA LEU A 13 -4.93 -29.42 -22.21
C LEU A 13 -3.68 -28.55 -22.30
N GLU A 14 -3.08 -28.50 -23.49
CA GLU A 14 -2.00 -27.57 -23.84
C GLU A 14 -2.45 -26.61 -24.95
N LEU A 15 -2.27 -25.31 -24.72
CA LEU A 15 -2.67 -24.24 -25.64
C LEU A 15 -1.55 -23.23 -25.80
N GLU A 16 -1.20 -22.89 -27.03
CA GLU A 16 -0.33 -21.75 -27.32
C GLU A 16 -1.15 -20.46 -27.30
N VAL A 17 -0.74 -19.49 -26.49
CA VAL A 17 -1.47 -18.24 -26.27
C VAL A 17 -0.53 -17.07 -26.50
N ASN A 18 -0.94 -16.14 -27.36
CA ASN A 18 -0.21 -14.89 -27.55
C ASN A 18 -0.54 -13.95 -26.39
N VAL A 19 0.47 -13.56 -25.63
CA VAL A 19 0.35 -12.59 -24.54
C VAL A 19 0.99 -11.28 -25.00
N SER A 20 0.27 -10.19 -24.80
CA SER A 20 0.76 -8.84 -25.08
C SER A 20 1.07 -8.13 -23.76
N PRO A 21 2.35 -7.98 -23.37
CA PRO A 21 2.72 -7.30 -22.12
C PRO A 21 2.33 -5.82 -22.11
N THR A 22 2.26 -5.19 -23.29
CA THR A 22 1.93 -3.77 -23.45
C THR A 22 0.43 -3.49 -23.48
N GLU A 23 -0.37 -4.45 -23.96
CA GLU A 23 -1.84 -4.30 -24.05
C GLU A 23 -2.55 -5.01 -22.91
N GLU A 24 -1.80 -5.57 -21.95
CA GLU A 24 -2.30 -6.29 -20.77
C GLU A 24 -3.37 -7.36 -21.12
N THR A 25 -3.23 -8.01 -22.27
CA THR A 25 -4.26 -8.93 -22.79
C THR A 25 -3.66 -10.19 -23.44
N ILE A 26 -4.53 -11.15 -23.72
CA ILE A 26 -4.22 -12.35 -24.49
C ILE A 26 -5.02 -12.37 -25.78
N TRP A 27 -4.46 -12.99 -26.82
CA TRP A 27 -5.08 -13.10 -28.13
C TRP A 27 -5.25 -14.57 -28.53
N MET A 28 -6.47 -14.96 -28.89
CA MET A 28 -6.80 -16.31 -29.36
C MET A 28 -7.66 -16.28 -30.62
N ASP A 29 -7.44 -17.23 -31.53
CA ASP A 29 -8.36 -17.47 -32.65
C ASP A 29 -9.56 -18.35 -32.24
N LYS A 30 -10.52 -18.54 -33.14
CA LYS A 30 -11.75 -19.31 -32.86
C LYS A 30 -11.49 -20.79 -32.55
N ASP A 31 -10.45 -21.37 -33.13
CA ASP A 31 -10.10 -22.77 -32.95
C ASP A 31 -9.48 -22.97 -31.55
N GLN A 32 -8.60 -22.06 -31.13
CA GLN A 32 -8.04 -22.00 -29.79
C GLN A 32 -9.11 -21.80 -28.71
N ILE A 33 -10.06 -20.88 -28.93
CA ILE A 33 -11.20 -20.66 -28.02
C ILE A 33 -12.10 -21.90 -27.95
N GLY A 34 -12.31 -22.57 -29.09
CA GLY A 34 -13.06 -23.82 -29.17
C GLY A 34 -12.42 -24.92 -28.33
N LEU A 35 -11.11 -25.08 -28.46
CA LEU A 35 -10.32 -26.04 -27.69
C LEU A 35 -10.34 -25.72 -26.18
N LEU A 36 -10.17 -24.45 -25.81
CA LEU A 36 -10.25 -23.99 -24.41
C LEU A 36 -11.59 -24.39 -23.76
N PHE A 37 -12.71 -24.14 -24.45
CA PHE A 37 -14.04 -24.40 -23.90
C PHE A 37 -14.62 -25.77 -24.26
N GLY A 38 -13.87 -26.64 -24.97
CA GLY A 38 -14.34 -27.96 -25.39
C GLY A 38 -15.58 -27.90 -26.29
N ARG A 39 -15.57 -26.99 -27.27
CA ARG A 39 -16.66 -26.76 -28.21
C ARG A 39 -16.17 -26.56 -29.63
N ASP A 40 -17.02 -26.93 -30.58
CA ASP A 40 -16.74 -26.74 -32.00
C ASP A 40 -16.60 -25.26 -32.36
N ARG A 41 -15.68 -24.99 -33.28
CA ARG A 41 -15.42 -23.66 -33.84
C ARG A 41 -16.70 -22.97 -34.33
N THR A 42 -17.65 -23.71 -34.90
CA THR A 42 -18.93 -23.18 -35.40
C THR A 42 -19.79 -22.60 -34.28
N VAL A 43 -19.79 -23.25 -33.10
CA VAL A 43 -20.47 -22.78 -31.89
C VAL A 43 -19.83 -21.49 -31.39
N ILE A 44 -18.50 -21.47 -31.30
CA ILE A 44 -17.76 -20.25 -30.91
C ILE A 44 -18.04 -19.10 -31.88
N SER A 45 -17.99 -19.36 -33.19
CA SER A 45 -18.26 -18.34 -34.20
C SER A 45 -19.66 -17.77 -34.11
N ARG A 46 -20.67 -18.59 -33.77
CA ARG A 46 -22.04 -18.12 -33.54
C ARG A 46 -22.11 -17.21 -32.31
N HIS A 47 -21.48 -17.59 -31.21
CA HIS A 47 -21.49 -16.77 -30.00
C HIS A 47 -20.74 -15.44 -30.18
N ILE A 48 -19.61 -15.42 -30.89
CA ILE A 48 -18.88 -14.19 -31.24
C ILE A 48 -19.74 -13.28 -32.13
N LYS A 49 -20.42 -13.85 -33.13
CA LYS A 49 -21.32 -13.08 -33.99
C LYS A 49 -22.42 -12.41 -33.17
N ASN A 50 -23.03 -13.15 -32.25
CA ASN A 50 -24.07 -12.62 -31.38
C ASN A 50 -23.54 -11.53 -30.45
N LEU A 51 -22.35 -11.72 -29.87
CA LEU A 51 -21.70 -10.72 -29.01
C LEU A 51 -21.60 -9.34 -29.68
N PHE A 52 -21.24 -9.33 -30.97
CA PHE A 52 -21.16 -8.09 -31.74
C PHE A 52 -22.52 -7.57 -32.22
N SER A 53 -23.46 -8.44 -32.57
CA SER A 53 -24.82 -8.00 -32.95
C SER A 53 -25.59 -7.42 -31.78
N ASP A 54 -25.35 -7.94 -30.57
CA ASP A 54 -25.98 -7.50 -29.33
C ASP A 54 -25.30 -6.23 -28.78
N HIS A 55 -24.28 -5.71 -29.48
CA HIS A 55 -23.48 -4.53 -29.10
C HIS A 55 -22.83 -4.64 -27.72
N GLU A 56 -22.52 -5.85 -27.25
CA GLU A 56 -21.86 -6.07 -25.96
C GLU A 56 -20.38 -5.69 -26.00
N LEU A 57 -19.73 -5.84 -27.16
CA LEU A 57 -18.36 -5.41 -27.40
C LEU A 57 -18.23 -4.76 -28.79
N ASP A 58 -17.36 -3.76 -28.89
CA ASP A 58 -16.98 -3.18 -30.18
C ASP A 58 -15.89 -4.04 -30.85
N LYS A 59 -16.24 -4.64 -31.99
CA LYS A 59 -15.34 -5.48 -32.78
C LYS A 59 -14.01 -4.79 -33.10
N ASN A 60 -13.99 -3.48 -33.30
CA ASN A 60 -12.76 -2.75 -33.68
C ASN A 60 -11.74 -2.66 -32.53
N GLN A 61 -12.19 -2.82 -31.27
CA GLN A 61 -11.33 -2.77 -30.09
C GLN A 61 -10.80 -4.17 -29.70
N VAL A 62 -11.59 -5.21 -29.97
CA VAL A 62 -11.35 -6.55 -29.41
C VAL A 62 -10.99 -7.62 -30.45
N CYS A 63 -10.87 -7.25 -31.73
CA CYS A 63 -10.55 -8.15 -32.83
C CYS A 63 -9.35 -7.62 -33.64
N ALA A 64 -8.30 -8.43 -33.73
CA ALA A 64 -7.14 -8.18 -34.60
C ALA A 64 -7.16 -9.11 -35.81
N LYS A 65 -6.62 -8.67 -36.95
CA LYS A 65 -6.51 -9.47 -38.17
C LYS A 65 -5.05 -9.74 -38.48
N ASN A 66 -4.66 -11.01 -38.52
CA ASN A 66 -3.30 -11.42 -38.86
C ASN A 66 -3.30 -12.31 -40.12
N ALA A 67 -2.38 -12.02 -41.04
CA ALA A 67 -2.17 -12.86 -42.21
C ALA A 67 -1.30 -14.08 -41.84
N ARG A 68 -1.77 -15.28 -42.17
CA ARG A 68 -1.03 -16.53 -41.99
C ARG A 68 -0.89 -17.21 -43.36
N THR A 69 0.33 -17.50 -43.77
CA THR A 69 0.59 -18.27 -44.98
C THR A 69 0.39 -19.76 -44.68
N GLY A 70 -0.53 -20.39 -45.39
CA GLY A 70 -0.78 -21.83 -45.33
C GLY A 70 0.36 -22.64 -45.95
N THR A 71 0.36 -23.94 -45.68
CA THR A 71 1.31 -24.90 -46.27
C THR A 71 1.15 -25.05 -47.79
N ASP A 72 0.04 -24.56 -48.33
CA ASP A 72 -0.28 -24.46 -49.76
C ASP A 72 0.22 -23.15 -50.41
N GLY A 73 0.95 -22.32 -49.66
CA GLY A 73 1.48 -21.02 -50.12
C GLY A 73 0.44 -19.90 -50.20
N LYS A 74 -0.82 -20.16 -49.81
CA LYS A 74 -1.88 -19.14 -49.81
C LYS A 74 -1.91 -18.38 -48.49
N SER A 75 -2.12 -17.07 -48.56
CA SER A 75 -2.28 -16.24 -47.36
C SER A 75 -3.74 -16.21 -46.92
N TYR A 76 -3.98 -16.60 -45.67
CA TYR A 76 -5.30 -16.57 -45.03
C TYR A 76 -5.30 -15.51 -43.94
N ILE A 77 -6.31 -14.64 -43.93
CA ILE A 77 -6.52 -13.68 -42.85
C ILE A 77 -7.28 -14.38 -41.73
N ILE A 78 -6.66 -14.45 -40.54
CA ILE A 78 -7.24 -15.05 -39.34
C ILE A 78 -7.59 -13.92 -38.36
N ASP A 79 -8.83 -13.97 -37.86
CA ASP A 79 -9.28 -13.08 -36.79
C ASP A 79 -8.82 -13.64 -35.43
N TYR A 80 -8.17 -12.79 -34.63
CA TYR A 80 -7.80 -13.03 -33.24
C TYR A 80 -8.66 -12.17 -32.32
N TYR A 81 -9.05 -12.72 -31.18
CA TYR A 81 -9.91 -12.08 -30.20
C TYR A 81 -9.22 -11.94 -28.85
N ASN A 82 -9.42 -10.79 -28.21
CA ASN A 82 -8.76 -10.46 -26.93
C ASN A 82 -9.42 -11.17 -25.73
N LEU A 83 -8.90 -10.92 -24.52
CA LEU A 83 -9.42 -11.48 -23.27
C LEU A 83 -10.91 -11.19 -23.02
N ASP A 84 -11.42 -10.02 -23.41
CA ASP A 84 -12.82 -9.63 -23.16
C ASP A 84 -13.79 -10.53 -23.92
N VAL A 85 -13.47 -10.82 -25.18
CA VAL A 85 -14.25 -11.78 -25.98
C VAL A 85 -14.18 -13.16 -25.36
N ILE A 86 -12.98 -13.61 -24.93
CA ILE A 86 -12.79 -14.93 -24.33
C ILE A 86 -13.63 -15.08 -23.05
N ILE A 87 -13.63 -14.05 -22.19
CA ILE A 87 -14.46 -14.00 -20.97
C ILE A 87 -15.95 -14.09 -21.35
N ALA A 88 -16.41 -13.22 -22.25
CA ALA A 88 -17.83 -13.18 -22.65
C ALA A 88 -18.31 -14.53 -23.21
N ILE A 89 -17.49 -15.17 -24.05
CA ILE A 89 -17.77 -16.51 -24.59
C ILE A 89 -17.78 -17.57 -23.48
N GLY A 90 -16.84 -17.52 -22.54
CA GLY A 90 -16.79 -18.43 -21.39
C GLY A 90 -18.05 -18.40 -20.51
N TYR A 91 -18.74 -17.26 -20.44
CA TYR A 91 -20.03 -17.14 -19.75
C TYR A 91 -21.23 -17.60 -20.59
N ARG A 92 -21.15 -17.52 -21.93
CA ARG A 92 -22.23 -17.94 -22.85
C ARG A 92 -22.22 -19.43 -23.18
N VAL A 93 -21.04 -20.05 -23.16
CA VAL A 93 -20.88 -21.46 -23.55
C VAL A 93 -21.30 -22.40 -22.42
N LYS A 94 -22.17 -23.36 -22.76
CA LYS A 94 -22.52 -24.48 -21.88
C LYS A 94 -21.55 -25.63 -22.14
N SER A 95 -20.53 -25.80 -21.32
CA SER A 95 -19.63 -26.98 -21.32
C SER A 95 -19.01 -27.19 -19.93
N PRO A 96 -18.47 -28.39 -19.63
CA PRO A 96 -17.71 -28.61 -18.40
C PRO A 96 -16.53 -27.63 -18.26
N ASN A 97 -15.76 -27.41 -19.32
CA ASN A 97 -14.63 -26.47 -19.34
C ASN A 97 -15.08 -25.03 -19.07
N ALA A 98 -16.20 -24.59 -19.66
CA ALA A 98 -16.75 -23.27 -19.41
C ALA A 98 -17.23 -23.12 -17.95
N SER A 99 -17.77 -24.19 -17.34
CA SER A 99 -18.10 -24.19 -15.91
C SER A 99 -16.86 -24.06 -15.02
N ILE A 100 -15.76 -24.75 -15.36
CA ILE A 100 -14.47 -24.62 -14.66
C ILE A 100 -13.94 -23.19 -14.81
N PHE A 101 -13.94 -22.65 -16.03
CA PHE A 101 -13.52 -21.28 -16.31
C PHE A 101 -14.32 -20.26 -15.49
N ARG A 102 -15.65 -20.37 -15.44
CA ARG A 102 -16.50 -19.48 -14.63
C ARG A 102 -16.21 -19.59 -13.14
N LYS A 103 -15.99 -20.81 -12.61
CA LYS A 103 -15.59 -21.00 -11.20
C LYS A 103 -14.27 -20.31 -10.91
N TRP A 104 -13.29 -20.48 -11.80
CA TRP A 104 -11.98 -19.84 -11.70
C TRP A 104 -12.09 -18.31 -11.76
N ALA A 105 -12.77 -17.75 -12.77
CA ALA A 105 -12.94 -16.30 -12.93
C ALA A 105 -13.67 -15.67 -11.74
N SER A 106 -14.74 -16.31 -11.25
CA SER A 106 -15.44 -15.88 -10.04
C SER A 106 -14.57 -15.96 -8.79
N ASN A 107 -13.67 -16.94 -8.70
CA ASN A 107 -12.73 -17.03 -7.58
C ASN A 107 -11.69 -15.91 -7.64
N VAL A 108 -11.10 -15.64 -8.81
CA VAL A 108 -10.18 -14.52 -9.04
C VAL A 108 -10.82 -13.21 -8.60
N LEU A 109 -12.05 -12.93 -9.06
CA LEU A 109 -12.77 -11.73 -8.66
C LEU A 109 -13.05 -11.69 -7.16
N ARG A 110 -13.46 -12.82 -6.57
CA ARG A 110 -13.72 -12.92 -5.12
C ARG A 110 -12.46 -12.64 -4.31
N GLU A 111 -11.33 -13.23 -4.67
CA GLU A 111 -10.06 -13.02 -3.98
C GLU A 111 -9.62 -11.57 -4.10
N TYR A 112 -9.74 -10.98 -5.29
CA TYR A 112 -9.44 -9.56 -5.48
C TYR A 112 -10.31 -8.67 -4.57
N LEU A 113 -11.62 -8.92 -4.52
CA LEU A 113 -12.54 -8.13 -3.70
C LEU A 113 -12.35 -8.30 -2.18
N LEU A 114 -11.94 -9.49 -1.73
CA LEU A 114 -11.76 -9.78 -0.30
C LEU A 114 -10.35 -9.43 0.20
N LYS A 115 -9.31 -9.69 -0.59
CA LYS A 115 -7.89 -9.59 -0.20
C LYS A 115 -7.20 -8.36 -0.80
N GLY A 116 -7.79 -7.73 -1.82
CA GLY A 116 -7.19 -6.61 -2.58
C GLY A 116 -6.18 -7.03 -3.65
N TYR A 117 -5.91 -8.33 -3.81
CA TYR A 117 -4.97 -8.87 -4.79
C TYR A 117 -5.31 -10.33 -5.16
N VAL A 118 -4.74 -10.83 -6.26
CA VAL A 118 -4.85 -12.23 -6.71
C VAL A 118 -3.47 -12.76 -7.06
N ILE A 119 -3.12 -13.96 -6.58
CA ILE A 119 -1.86 -14.63 -6.90
C ILE A 119 -2.14 -15.84 -7.77
N ASN A 120 -1.45 -15.93 -8.91
CA ASN A 120 -1.47 -17.14 -9.74
C ASN A 120 -0.35 -18.09 -9.29
N GLU A 121 -0.60 -18.88 -8.25
CA GLU A 121 0.39 -19.79 -7.64
C GLU A 121 1.01 -20.76 -8.66
N ASN A 122 0.21 -21.31 -9.58
CA ASN A 122 0.68 -22.28 -10.58
C ASN A 122 1.61 -21.65 -11.63
N ARG A 123 1.35 -20.42 -12.07
CA ARG A 123 2.26 -19.69 -12.98
C ARG A 123 3.51 -19.17 -12.26
N SER A 124 3.37 -18.89 -10.96
CA SER A 124 4.47 -18.52 -10.07
C SER A 124 5.51 -19.64 -9.92
N LEU A 125 5.08 -20.90 -9.91
CA LEU A 125 5.98 -22.06 -9.89
C LEU A 125 6.69 -22.30 -11.24
N LEU A 126 6.09 -21.86 -12.37
CA LEU A 126 6.60 -22.09 -13.72
C LEU A 126 7.53 -20.98 -14.25
N THR A 127 7.45 -19.76 -13.68
CA THR A 127 8.35 -18.64 -14.01
C THR A 127 9.25 -18.34 -12.81
N ASN A 128 10.27 -19.18 -12.66
CA ASN A 128 11.19 -19.17 -11.52
C ASN A 128 11.75 -17.76 -11.27
N GLU A 129 12.07 -16.97 -12.29
CA GLU A 129 12.70 -15.66 -12.11
C GLU A 129 11.80 -14.59 -11.47
N ASN A 130 10.53 -14.46 -11.86
CA ASN A 130 9.65 -13.43 -11.30
C ASN A 130 9.25 -13.77 -9.86
N TYR A 131 9.00 -15.05 -9.59
CA TYR A 131 8.70 -15.53 -8.24
C TYR A 131 9.93 -15.41 -7.34
N LEU A 132 11.13 -15.81 -7.81
CA LEU A 132 12.37 -15.62 -7.07
C LEU A 132 12.68 -14.13 -6.85
N ASN A 133 12.43 -13.25 -7.84
CA ASN A 133 12.62 -11.81 -7.68
C ASN A 133 11.64 -11.23 -6.65
N LEU A 134 10.37 -11.66 -6.67
CA LEU A 134 9.39 -11.27 -5.67
C LEU A 134 9.76 -11.79 -4.28
N ILE A 135 10.11 -13.07 -4.14
CA ILE A 135 10.62 -13.67 -2.89
C ILE A 135 11.84 -12.90 -2.41
N ASN A 136 12.79 -12.58 -3.28
CA ASN A 136 14.00 -11.85 -2.90
C ASN A 136 13.67 -10.43 -2.45
N LYS A 137 12.70 -9.76 -3.07
CA LYS A 137 12.21 -8.44 -2.62
C LYS A 137 11.48 -8.52 -1.28
N VAL A 138 10.62 -9.53 -1.08
CA VAL A 138 9.93 -9.76 0.19
C VAL A 138 10.94 -10.12 1.28
N ASN A 139 11.85 -11.07 1.04
CA ASN A 139 12.93 -11.42 1.96
C ASN A 139 13.86 -10.24 2.23
N PHE A 140 14.08 -9.34 1.27
CA PHE A 140 14.85 -8.11 1.49
C PHE A 140 14.09 -7.15 2.42
N ILE A 141 12.78 -6.99 2.22
CA ILE A 141 11.92 -6.21 3.12
C ILE A 141 11.90 -6.85 4.50
N ASP A 142 11.69 -8.15 4.60
CA ASP A 142 11.70 -8.89 5.87
C ASP A 142 13.05 -8.80 6.56
N ASN A 143 14.17 -8.93 5.85
CA ASN A 143 15.50 -8.75 6.44
C ASN A 143 15.74 -7.30 6.89
N ARG A 144 15.18 -6.31 6.18
CA ARG A 144 15.18 -4.92 6.64
C ARG A 144 14.31 -4.76 7.89
N LEU A 145 13.13 -5.36 7.92
CA LEU A 145 12.23 -5.34 9.08
C LEU A 145 12.87 -6.05 10.28
N ILE A 146 13.46 -7.23 10.10
CA ILE A 146 14.21 -7.98 11.11
C ILE A 146 15.42 -7.19 11.60
N LYS A 147 16.12 -6.47 10.72
CA LYS A 147 17.21 -5.57 11.13
C LYS A 147 16.70 -4.40 11.98
N LEU A 148 15.56 -3.82 11.61
CA LEU A 148 14.88 -2.77 12.37
C LEU A 148 14.29 -3.29 13.70
N GLU A 149 13.85 -4.55 13.74
CA GLU A 149 13.31 -5.22 14.93
C GLU A 149 14.40 -5.72 15.89
N ASN A 150 15.59 -6.07 15.38
CA ASN A 150 16.74 -6.47 16.19
C ASN A 150 17.47 -5.25 16.80
N GLU A 151 17.24 -4.05 16.28
CA GLU A 151 17.66 -2.76 16.84
C GLU A 151 16.58 -2.19 17.79
N LYS A 152 15.99 -3.02 18.65
CA LYS A 152 14.80 -2.71 19.46
C LYS A 152 14.89 -1.52 20.43
N ASN A 153 16.05 -0.88 20.58
CA ASN A 153 16.26 0.37 21.33
C ASN A 153 17.05 1.43 20.53
N TYR A 154 17.17 1.29 19.21
CA TYR A 154 17.86 2.27 18.40
C TYR A 154 16.97 3.49 18.16
N PHE A 155 17.52 4.64 18.53
CA PHE A 155 16.97 5.97 18.34
C PHE A 155 17.96 6.71 17.43
N PRO A 156 17.62 6.95 16.16
CA PRO A 156 18.55 7.52 15.18
C PRO A 156 19.04 8.91 15.61
N THR A 157 20.32 9.22 15.38
CA THR A 157 20.88 10.52 15.77
C THR A 157 20.35 11.66 14.89
N THR A 158 20.20 11.43 13.58
CA THR A 158 19.62 12.42 12.66
C THR A 158 18.73 11.70 11.65
N ILE A 159 17.56 12.27 11.38
CA ILE A 159 16.64 11.85 10.33
C ILE A 159 16.44 13.03 9.38
N ILE A 160 16.76 12.82 8.10
CA ILE A 160 16.43 13.77 7.03
C ILE A 160 15.09 13.38 6.44
N VAL A 161 14.18 14.35 6.36
CA VAL A 161 12.86 14.17 5.77
C VAL A 161 12.77 15.04 4.52
N GLU A 162 12.69 14.40 3.36
CA GLU A 162 12.60 15.06 2.06
C GLU A 162 11.20 15.66 1.78
N ASP A 163 11.13 16.52 0.76
CA ASP A 163 9.89 17.12 0.28
C ASP A 163 8.85 16.06 -0.11
N ASN A 164 7.59 16.30 0.27
CA ASN A 164 6.44 15.42 -0.02
C ASN A 164 6.53 13.98 0.52
N LYS A 165 7.38 13.71 1.52
CA LYS A 165 7.50 12.41 2.22
C LYS A 165 6.72 12.36 3.54
N VAL A 166 5.49 12.87 3.55
CA VAL A 166 4.65 12.94 4.77
C VAL A 166 4.45 11.57 5.43
N PHE A 167 4.19 10.52 4.63
CA PHE A 167 3.96 9.18 5.16
C PHE A 167 5.20 8.60 5.84
N ASP A 168 6.36 8.69 5.18
CA ASP A 168 7.63 8.19 5.73
C ASP A 168 7.97 8.91 7.03
N ALA A 169 7.77 10.23 7.07
CA ALA A 169 8.03 11.04 8.25
C ALA A 169 7.14 10.68 9.44
N VAL A 170 5.83 10.48 9.18
CA VAL A 170 4.88 10.02 10.20
C VAL A 170 5.25 8.62 10.69
N ALA A 171 5.64 7.71 9.79
CA ALA A 171 6.05 6.36 10.16
C ALA A 171 7.28 6.35 11.09
N TYR A 172 8.30 7.17 10.80
CA TYR A 172 9.47 7.31 11.67
C TYR A 172 9.11 7.85 13.05
N LEU A 173 8.30 8.90 13.12
CA LEU A 173 7.84 9.44 14.40
C LEU A 173 7.00 8.43 15.17
N SER A 174 6.10 7.72 14.48
CA SER A 174 5.25 6.70 15.11
C SER A 174 6.09 5.56 15.70
N ASP A 175 7.15 5.13 15.03
CA ASP A 175 8.11 4.16 15.57
C ASP A 175 8.76 4.67 16.87
N ILE A 176 9.30 5.89 16.87
CA ILE A 176 9.90 6.53 18.06
C ILE A 176 8.89 6.63 19.22
N ILE A 177 7.68 7.11 18.93
CA ILE A 177 6.60 7.30 19.91
C ILE A 177 6.14 5.97 20.51
N SER A 178 6.02 4.93 19.67
CA SER A 178 5.55 3.61 20.10
C SER A 178 6.50 2.92 21.10
N LYS A 179 7.78 3.30 21.08
CA LYS A 179 8.83 2.76 21.95
C LYS A 179 8.85 3.37 23.36
N ALA A 180 8.12 4.47 23.59
CA ALA A 180 8.01 5.11 24.91
C ALA A 180 7.39 4.15 25.93
N LYS A 181 7.93 4.15 27.16
CA LYS A 181 7.49 3.25 28.24
C LYS A 181 6.79 3.96 29.38
N GLU A 182 7.17 5.21 29.63
CA GLU A 182 6.73 5.98 30.80
C GLU A 182 6.08 7.29 30.38
N SER A 183 6.78 8.10 29.56
CA SER A 183 6.29 9.43 29.22
C SER A 183 6.74 9.95 27.87
N ILE A 184 5.94 10.84 27.31
CA ILE A 184 6.24 11.61 26.11
C ILE A 184 5.94 13.08 26.43
N VAL A 185 6.90 13.96 26.16
CA VAL A 185 6.67 15.41 26.16
C VAL A 185 6.87 15.93 24.75
N LEU A 186 5.84 16.56 24.19
CA LEU A 186 5.92 17.26 22.90
C LEU A 186 5.82 18.77 23.16
N ILE A 187 6.81 19.51 22.69
CA ILE A 187 6.78 20.98 22.61
C ILE A 187 6.57 21.34 21.14
N ASP A 188 5.38 21.81 20.78
CA ASP A 188 5.07 22.26 19.41
C ASP A 188 3.93 23.29 19.40
N LEU A 189 4.27 24.51 18.99
CA LEU A 189 3.38 25.67 19.02
C LEU A 189 2.16 25.58 18.08
N TYR A 190 2.20 24.71 17.07
CA TYR A 190 1.16 24.63 16.04
C TYR A 190 0.39 23.31 16.07
N SER A 191 0.31 22.70 17.25
CA SER A 191 -0.37 21.42 17.46
C SER A 191 -1.86 21.48 17.08
N ASP A 192 -2.34 20.44 16.39
CA ASP A 192 -3.73 20.29 15.93
C ASP A 192 -4.19 18.82 15.99
N LEU A 193 -5.36 18.51 15.42
CA LEU A 193 -5.87 17.13 15.35
C LEU A 193 -4.91 16.15 14.65
N LYS A 194 -4.07 16.59 13.71
CA LYS A 194 -3.07 15.71 13.08
C LYS A 194 -1.98 15.35 14.06
N THR A 195 -1.57 16.29 14.92
CA THR A 195 -0.65 16.02 16.02
C THR A 195 -1.18 14.90 16.92
N LEU A 196 -2.43 14.99 17.37
CA LEU A 196 -3.05 13.94 18.17
C LEU A 196 -3.10 12.59 17.43
N ASN A 197 -3.50 12.61 16.15
CA ASN A 197 -3.52 11.39 15.33
C ASN A 197 -2.16 10.71 15.18
N THR A 198 -1.06 11.46 15.18
CA THR A 198 0.29 10.89 15.17
C THR A 198 0.68 10.29 16.52
N LEU A 199 0.29 10.95 17.62
CA LEU A 199 0.66 10.55 18.98
C LEU A 199 -0.18 9.38 19.54
N LYS A 200 -1.31 9.04 18.90
CA LYS A 200 -2.21 7.96 19.35
C LYS A 200 -1.56 6.57 19.35
N VAL A 201 -0.43 6.40 18.65
CA VAL A 201 0.33 5.15 18.59
C VAL A 201 1.07 4.83 19.89
N LYS A 202 1.12 5.76 20.85
CA LYS A 202 1.69 5.50 22.18
C LYS A 202 0.93 4.38 22.90
N SER A 203 1.63 3.67 23.77
CA SER A 203 0.98 2.74 24.70
C SER A 203 0.03 3.49 25.65
N LYS A 204 -1.11 2.87 26.01
CA LYS A 204 -2.15 3.52 26.84
C LYS A 204 -1.64 3.99 28.21
N ASN A 205 -0.66 3.29 28.77
CA ASN A 205 -0.06 3.60 30.07
C ASN A 205 1.03 4.69 30.02
N VAL A 206 1.41 5.14 28.83
CA VAL A 206 2.42 6.20 28.65
C VAL A 206 1.75 7.55 28.82
N TYR A 207 2.29 8.36 29.72
CA TYR A 207 1.82 9.73 29.98
C TYR A 207 2.29 10.67 28.86
N LEU A 208 1.36 11.35 28.21
CA LEU A 208 1.62 12.30 27.15
C LEU A 208 1.35 13.73 27.64
N HIS A 209 2.35 14.60 27.50
CA HIS A 209 2.21 16.02 27.79
C HIS A 209 2.53 16.84 26.54
N ILE A 210 1.57 17.62 26.05
CA ILE A 210 1.75 18.55 24.94
C ILE A 210 1.87 19.96 25.49
N ILE A 211 2.99 20.62 25.24
CA ILE A 211 3.21 22.04 25.49
C ILE A 211 3.06 22.77 24.16
N THR A 212 2.04 23.60 24.02
CA THR A 212 1.68 24.27 22.76
C THR A 212 1.37 25.75 22.97
N SER A 213 1.18 26.50 21.89
CA SER A 213 0.85 27.93 21.96
C SER A 213 -0.63 28.15 22.29
N SER A 214 -0.97 29.37 22.71
CA SER A 214 -2.36 29.81 22.86
C SER A 214 -3.15 29.80 21.54
N LYS A 215 -2.45 29.70 20.39
CA LYS A 215 -3.03 29.64 19.04
C LYS A 215 -3.15 28.22 18.48
N ASN A 216 -2.93 27.20 19.31
CA ASN A 216 -3.11 25.82 18.92
C ASN A 216 -4.56 25.53 18.50
N LYS A 217 -4.78 24.41 17.79
CA LYS A 217 -6.09 24.03 17.27
C LYS A 217 -6.67 22.79 17.95
N ILE A 218 -6.15 22.41 19.11
CA ILE A 218 -6.67 21.30 19.90
C ILE A 218 -7.68 21.86 20.89
N THR A 219 -8.90 21.37 20.85
CA THR A 219 -9.95 21.75 21.79
C THR A 219 -9.97 20.83 23.01
N GLU A 220 -10.66 21.26 24.06
CA GLU A 220 -10.88 20.43 25.26
C GLU A 220 -11.67 19.15 24.93
N PHE A 221 -12.59 19.22 23.97
CA PHE A 221 -13.32 18.06 23.46
C PHE A 221 -12.38 17.04 22.79
N ASP A 222 -11.45 17.51 21.97
CA ASP A 222 -10.47 16.64 21.30
C ASP A 222 -9.57 15.93 22.32
N ALA A 223 -9.10 16.67 23.34
CA ALA A 223 -8.29 16.10 24.41
C ALA A 223 -9.06 15.07 25.24
N THR A 224 -10.33 15.35 25.57
CA THR A 224 -11.21 14.42 26.29
C THR A 224 -11.47 13.15 25.47
N SER A 225 -11.78 13.31 24.17
CA SER A 225 -11.98 12.18 23.25
C SER A 225 -10.72 11.32 23.14
N PHE A 226 -9.55 11.95 23.01
CA PHE A 226 -8.28 11.24 22.97
C PHE A 226 -8.01 10.47 24.27
N ASN A 227 -8.27 11.08 25.43
CA ASN A 227 -8.09 10.44 26.74
C ASN A 227 -8.97 9.21 26.94
N ASN A 228 -10.22 9.26 26.49
CA ASN A 228 -11.13 8.12 26.59
C ASN A 228 -10.62 6.89 25.82
N GLU A 229 -10.02 7.12 24.64
CA GLU A 229 -9.57 6.04 23.76
C GLU A 229 -8.11 5.60 24.06
N TYR A 230 -7.19 6.55 24.14
CA TYR A 230 -5.73 6.34 24.16
C TYR A 230 -5.05 6.68 25.49
N GLY A 231 -5.78 7.26 26.45
CA GLY A 231 -5.34 7.53 27.82
C GLY A 231 -4.33 8.68 28.01
N SER A 232 -4.27 9.19 29.24
CA SER A 232 -3.20 10.01 29.85
C SER A 232 -2.55 11.08 28.95
N LEU A 233 -3.33 12.01 28.44
CA LEU A 233 -2.93 13.24 27.75
C LEU A 233 -3.19 14.46 28.65
N ALA A 234 -2.17 15.28 28.83
CA ALA A 234 -2.26 16.64 29.38
C ALA A 234 -1.80 17.66 28.34
N ILE A 235 -2.39 18.85 28.34
CA ILE A 235 -2.02 19.95 27.45
C ILE A 235 -1.76 21.20 28.28
N SER A 236 -0.62 21.85 28.05
CA SER A 236 -0.28 23.14 28.65
C SER A 236 0.00 24.19 27.59
N ILE A 237 -0.32 25.44 27.93
CA ILE A 237 -0.16 26.59 27.04
C ILE A 237 1.09 27.37 27.44
N ASN A 238 1.99 27.56 26.48
CA ASN A 238 3.19 28.35 26.65
C ASN A 238 3.69 28.94 25.32
N ASP A 239 3.56 30.26 25.19
CA ASP A 239 3.96 31.01 23.99
C ASP A 239 5.45 31.41 23.98
N SER A 240 6.24 31.05 25.01
CA SER A 240 7.66 31.44 25.11
C SER A 240 8.61 30.50 24.37
N TYR A 241 8.14 29.34 23.91
CA TYR A 241 8.93 28.46 23.05
C TYR A 241 8.84 28.93 21.59
N HIS A 242 9.92 28.76 20.84
CA HIS A 242 9.96 28.94 19.38
C HIS A 242 10.30 27.63 18.66
N ASP A 243 11.24 26.89 19.23
CA ASP A 243 11.67 25.59 18.75
C ASP A 243 10.74 24.47 19.22
N ARG A 244 10.91 23.31 18.61
CA ARG A 244 10.05 22.14 18.81
C ARG A 244 10.88 20.98 19.31
N TYR A 245 10.36 20.29 20.30
CA TYR A 245 11.07 19.20 20.96
C TYR A 245 10.15 18.01 21.17
N LEU A 246 10.69 16.81 20.96
CA LEU A 246 10.05 15.55 21.34
C LEU A 246 10.94 14.83 22.33
N ILE A 247 10.41 14.53 23.51
CA ILE A 247 11.15 13.94 24.61
C ILE A 247 10.47 12.63 24.99
N ILE A 248 11.24 11.55 25.01
CA ILE A 248 10.78 10.20 25.32
C ILE A 248 11.41 9.74 26.64
N ASP A 249 10.55 9.32 27.56
CA ASP A 249 10.87 8.77 28.87
C ASP A 249 11.82 9.65 29.70
N ASN A 250 11.81 10.96 29.46
CA ASN A 250 12.75 11.92 30.03
C ASN A 250 14.25 11.59 29.80
N LEU A 251 14.55 10.70 28.85
CA LEU A 251 15.89 10.18 28.56
C LEU A 251 16.37 10.58 27.17
N ILE A 252 15.47 10.51 26.19
CA ILE A 252 15.80 10.75 24.78
C ILE A 252 15.14 12.05 24.34
N PHE A 253 15.93 12.93 23.73
CA PHE A 253 15.51 14.28 23.36
C PHE A 253 15.74 14.45 21.87
N TYR A 254 14.73 14.96 21.18
CA TYR A 254 14.80 15.32 19.77
C TYR A 254 14.42 16.78 19.60
N HIS A 255 15.17 17.48 18.76
CA HIS A 255 14.77 18.74 18.14
C HIS A 255 14.07 18.44 16.81
N LEU A 256 12.96 19.13 16.54
CA LEU A 256 12.19 18.99 15.30
C LEU A 256 12.30 20.29 14.49
N GLY A 257 12.86 20.22 13.28
CA GLY A 257 12.99 21.37 12.38
C GLY A 257 11.67 21.91 11.83
N THR A 258 10.55 21.22 12.08
CA THR A 258 9.20 21.66 11.70
C THR A 258 8.17 21.09 12.67
N SER A 259 6.97 21.66 12.66
CA SER A 259 5.86 21.16 13.47
C SER A 259 5.46 19.76 13.02
N ILE A 260 5.09 18.92 13.98
CA ILE A 260 4.82 17.49 13.78
C ILE A 260 3.70 17.26 12.74
N ASN A 261 2.71 18.15 12.68
CA ASN A 261 1.61 18.16 11.72
C ASN A 261 1.99 18.64 10.29
N TYR A 262 3.21 19.14 10.10
CA TYR A 262 3.77 19.56 8.81
C TYR A 262 4.99 18.75 8.37
N LEU A 263 5.43 17.77 9.16
CA LEU A 263 6.59 16.95 8.84
C LEU A 263 6.42 16.23 7.49
N GLY A 264 7.47 16.24 6.66
CA GLY A 264 7.48 15.64 5.32
C GLY A 264 6.71 16.40 4.25
N LYS A 265 6.11 17.56 4.55
CA LYS A 265 5.60 18.46 3.48
C LYS A 265 6.72 19.23 2.80
N LYS A 266 7.74 19.61 3.57
CA LYS A 266 8.94 20.29 3.13
C LYS A 266 10.15 19.64 3.76
N PHE A 267 11.31 19.84 3.14
CA PHE A 267 12.60 19.43 3.65
C PHE A 267 12.77 19.87 5.10
N SER A 268 13.02 18.92 5.98
CA SER A 268 13.16 19.14 7.42
C SER A 268 14.01 18.05 8.04
N GLN A 269 14.46 18.30 9.27
CA GLN A 269 15.35 17.41 10.00
C GLN A 269 14.79 17.14 11.39
N ILE A 270 15.03 15.92 11.88
CA ILE A 270 14.83 15.54 13.26
C ILE A 270 16.19 15.16 13.82
N ASP A 271 16.61 15.84 14.88
CA ASP A 271 17.94 15.66 15.47
C ASP A 271 17.85 15.24 16.91
N LYS A 272 18.52 14.15 17.24
CA LYS A 272 18.69 13.72 18.61
C LYS A 272 19.68 14.66 19.29
N ILE A 273 19.27 15.20 20.42
CA ILE A 273 20.13 16.00 21.28
C ILE A 273 20.93 15.02 22.12
N GLU A 274 22.25 14.97 21.91
CA GLU A 274 23.15 14.10 22.68
C GLU A 274 23.81 14.83 23.87
N ASP A 275 23.94 16.16 23.78
CA ASP A 275 24.51 17.01 24.83
C ASP A 275 23.67 16.98 26.12
N ASP A 276 24.27 16.55 27.22
CA ASP A 276 23.57 16.37 28.50
C ASP A 276 23.23 17.68 29.21
N ASP A 277 24.05 18.73 29.04
CA ASP A 277 23.79 20.05 29.63
C ASP A 277 22.54 20.68 28.99
N VAL A 278 22.40 20.53 27.66
CA VAL A 278 21.20 20.97 26.93
C VAL A 278 19.96 20.20 27.40
N LYS A 279 20.06 18.87 27.57
CA LYS A 279 18.94 18.06 28.08
C LYS A 279 18.54 18.51 29.48
N GLU A 280 19.50 18.75 30.37
CA GLU A 280 19.22 19.19 31.74
C GLU A 280 18.51 20.55 31.76
N LEU A 281 18.96 21.50 30.93
CA LEU A 281 18.33 22.81 30.81
C LEU A 281 16.88 22.70 30.31
N LEU A 282 16.62 21.84 29.31
CA LEU A 282 15.28 21.56 28.81
C LEU A 282 14.39 20.93 29.90
N ARG A 283 14.91 19.96 30.66
CA ARG A 283 14.17 19.34 31.77
C ARG A 283 13.74 20.38 32.80
N LYS A 284 14.69 21.20 33.27
CA LYS A 284 14.42 22.26 34.23
C LYS A 284 13.34 23.20 33.72
N ARG A 285 13.43 23.60 32.44
CA ARG A 285 12.44 24.48 31.81
C ARG A 285 11.04 23.85 31.74
N ILE A 286 10.95 22.55 31.48
CA ILE A 286 9.67 21.82 31.44
C ILE A 286 9.07 21.68 32.84
N ASP A 287 9.88 21.40 33.86
CA ASP A 287 9.39 21.24 35.23
C ASP A 287 8.92 22.57 35.84
N GLU A 288 9.57 23.68 35.51
CA GLU A 288 9.08 25.04 35.85
C GLU A 288 7.67 25.31 35.30
N GLN A 289 7.30 24.68 34.18
CA GLN A 289 5.96 24.84 33.57
C GLN A 289 4.91 23.97 34.26
N LYS A 290 5.26 22.75 34.65
CA LYS A 290 4.35 21.88 35.42
C LYS A 290 3.91 22.54 36.73
N GLN A 291 4.79 23.33 37.35
CA GLN A 291 4.49 24.06 38.60
C GLN A 291 3.61 25.32 38.39
N LYS A 292 3.52 25.84 37.16
CA LYS A 292 2.76 27.06 36.84
C LYS A 292 1.31 26.79 36.38
N GLY A 293 0.93 25.52 36.29
CA GLY A 293 -0.46 25.07 36.13
C GLY A 293 -0.93 24.99 34.68
N CYS A 294 -1.36 23.80 34.25
CA CYS A 294 -2.34 23.60 33.18
C CYS A 294 -2.92 22.17 33.28
N TRP A 295 -4.25 22.09 33.46
CA TRP A 295 -5.14 20.94 33.28
C TRP A 295 -4.66 19.57 33.77
N SER A 296 -4.70 19.35 35.09
CA SER A 296 -4.84 18.00 35.66
C SER A 296 -6.33 17.72 35.88
N HIS A 297 -6.96 16.94 35.00
CA HIS A 297 -8.17 16.22 35.37
C HIS A 297 -7.76 14.81 35.75
N ASN A 298 -7.96 14.49 37.03
CA ASN A 298 -7.96 13.14 37.58
C ASN A 298 -8.92 12.23 36.83
#